data_AF-A0A2V5LZB8-F1
#
_entry.id   AF-A0A2V5LZB8-F1
#
_cell.length_a   1.000
_cell.length_b   1.000
_cell.length_c   1.000
_cell.angle_alpha   90.00
_cell.angle_beta   90.00
_cell.angle_gamma   90.00
#
_symmetry.space_group_name_H-M   'P 1'
#
loop_
_entity.id
_entity.type
_entity.pdbx_description
1 polymer ?
#
loop_
_entity_poly.entity_id
_entity_poly.type
_entity_poly.pdbx_seq_one_letter_code
_entity_poly.pdbx_strand_id
1 'polypeptide(L)'
;MTQTPRERARAQTMQEIIRIGRGHLAVHGAAGLSLRAVARDLGVVSSAVYRYVKNRDELLTLLVVDGYNALGDAVDRAVEAVPVDDLPAQFRALGRAVRTWALAEPARYGLLFGSPVPGYQAPAEQTTGPGTRMIGQLVGIFAAARKAGTLKEDGMGSVPAGSGLSADFESIRNEMDLTLPDGVLARGVLVWAALFGAVNFEVFGQYGASTFSDAGALFEVQLDVLAGVAGLA
;
A
#
# COMPACT_ATOMS: atom_id res chain seq x y z
N MET A 1 -25.74 8.17 -11.27
CA MET A 1 -26.46 9.41 -10.86
C MET A 1 -25.51 10.59 -11.07
N THR A 2 -25.96 11.67 -11.72
CA THR A 2 -25.11 12.82 -12.04
C THR A 2 -24.99 13.74 -10.82
N GLN A 3 -23.76 13.97 -10.31
CA GLN A 3 -23.52 14.86 -9.17
C GLN A 3 -24.01 16.29 -9.45
N THR A 4 -24.62 16.90 -8.43
CA THR A 4 -25.07 18.30 -8.46
C THR A 4 -23.87 19.27 -8.52
N PRO A 5 -24.04 20.51 -9.02
CA PRO A 5 -22.97 21.51 -9.03
C PRO A 5 -22.37 21.77 -7.64
N ARG A 6 -23.19 21.72 -6.57
CA ARG A 6 -22.73 21.91 -5.19
C ARG A 6 -21.86 20.75 -4.71
N GLU A 7 -22.23 19.51 -5.05
CA GLU A 7 -21.43 18.33 -4.72
C GLU A 7 -20.08 18.36 -5.43
N ARG A 8 -20.06 18.76 -6.71
CA ARG A 8 -18.80 18.93 -7.48
C ARG A 8 -17.89 19.99 -6.87
N ALA A 9 -18.43 21.16 -6.52
CA ALA A 9 -17.66 22.21 -5.87
C ALA A 9 -17.10 21.74 -4.52
N ARG A 10 -17.90 21.01 -3.73
CA ARG A 10 -17.44 20.42 -2.47
C ARG A 10 -16.32 19.39 -2.69
N ALA A 11 -16.45 18.52 -3.68
CA ALA A 11 -15.42 17.53 -4.02
C ALA A 11 -14.11 18.20 -4.48
N GLN A 12 -14.18 19.25 -5.29
CA GLN A 12 -13.02 20.03 -5.72
C GLN A 12 -12.31 20.68 -4.53
N THR A 13 -13.05 21.29 -3.60
CA THR A 13 -12.45 21.83 -2.37
C THR A 13 -11.78 20.75 -1.52
N MET A 14 -12.39 19.57 -1.38
CA MET A 14 -11.78 18.45 -0.66
C MET A 14 -10.47 17.98 -1.33
N GLN A 15 -10.45 17.86 -2.66
CA GLN A 15 -9.24 17.50 -3.40
C GLN A 15 -8.13 18.53 -3.19
N GLU A 16 -8.47 19.81 -3.16
CA GLU A 16 -7.50 20.88 -2.92
C GLU A 16 -6.96 20.87 -1.50
N ILE A 17 -7.80 20.62 -0.50
CA ILE A 17 -7.38 20.42 0.90
C ILE A 17 -6.38 19.25 1.00
N ILE A 18 -6.67 18.12 0.35
CA ILE A 18 -5.79 16.95 0.32
C ILE A 18 -4.47 17.28 -0.41
N ARG A 19 -4.54 17.98 -1.55
CA ARG A 19 -3.35 18.41 -2.31
C ARG A 19 -2.43 19.29 -1.48
N ILE A 20 -2.97 20.29 -0.79
CA ILE A 20 -2.20 21.17 0.11
C ILE A 20 -1.65 20.36 1.30
N GLY A 21 -2.48 19.49 1.89
CA GLY A 21 -2.06 18.59 2.97
C GLY A 21 -0.88 17.69 2.60
N ARG A 22 -0.84 17.16 1.37
CA ARG A 22 0.31 16.41 0.84
C ARG A 22 1.57 17.26 0.78
N GLY A 23 1.44 18.52 0.33
CA GLY A 23 2.56 19.47 0.34
C GLY A 23 3.09 19.72 1.75
N HIS A 24 2.21 19.92 2.73
CA HIS A 24 2.61 20.10 4.12
C HIS A 24 3.25 18.85 4.72
N LEU A 25 2.72 17.66 4.40
CA LEU A 25 3.30 16.39 4.80
C LEU A 25 4.73 16.23 4.26
N ALA A 26 4.98 16.61 3.01
CA ALA A 26 6.30 16.52 2.40
C ALA A 26 7.34 17.46 3.04
N VAL A 27 6.94 18.66 3.46
CA VAL A 27 7.87 19.66 4.01
C VAL A 27 8.02 19.56 5.53
N HIS A 28 6.94 19.22 6.24
CA HIS A 28 6.87 19.31 7.70
C HIS A 28 6.60 17.98 8.41
N GLY A 29 6.35 16.91 7.65
CA GLY A 29 5.94 15.62 8.18
C GLY A 29 4.56 15.66 8.84
N ALA A 30 4.11 14.51 9.35
CA ALA A 30 2.79 14.37 9.96
C ALA A 30 2.62 15.24 11.22
N ALA A 31 3.69 15.43 12.01
CA ALA A 31 3.67 16.26 13.21
C ALA A 31 3.41 17.74 12.89
N GLY A 32 3.86 18.23 11.74
CA GLY A 32 3.68 19.61 11.32
C GLY A 32 2.36 19.94 10.62
N LEU A 33 1.47 18.96 10.40
CA LEU A 33 0.18 19.19 9.75
C LEU A 33 -0.70 20.15 10.55
N SER A 34 -1.24 21.17 9.87
CA SER A 34 -2.07 22.21 10.49
C SER A 34 -3.20 22.66 9.57
N LEU A 35 -4.45 22.49 10.03
CA LEU A 35 -5.63 22.98 9.28
C LEU A 35 -5.61 24.50 9.10
N ARG A 36 -5.00 25.25 10.02
CA ARG A 36 -4.85 26.71 9.90
C ARG A 36 -3.87 27.07 8.79
N ALA A 37 -2.80 26.30 8.63
CA ALA A 37 -1.87 26.47 7.52
C ALA A 37 -2.55 26.09 6.21
N VAL A 38 -3.27 24.96 6.16
CA VAL A 38 -4.02 24.54 4.97
C VAL A 38 -5.03 25.59 4.55
N ALA A 39 -5.78 26.18 5.49
CA ALA A 39 -6.75 27.24 5.19
C ALA A 39 -6.09 28.48 4.57
N ARG A 40 -4.92 28.88 5.09
CA ARG A 40 -4.14 30.00 4.58
C ARG A 40 -3.71 29.77 3.14
N ASP A 41 -3.17 28.59 2.84
CA ASP A 41 -2.68 28.24 1.51
C ASP A 41 -3.82 28.01 0.52
N LEU A 42 -4.99 27.60 1.01
CA LEU A 42 -6.23 27.55 0.22
C LEU A 42 -6.83 28.94 -0.04
N GLY A 43 -6.38 29.98 0.66
CA GLY A 43 -6.88 31.35 0.52
C GLY A 43 -8.23 31.60 1.23
N VAL A 44 -8.55 30.83 2.27
CA VAL A 44 -9.82 30.93 3.00
C VAL A 44 -9.60 31.15 4.51
N VAL A 45 -10.64 31.66 5.17
CA VAL A 45 -10.65 31.75 6.64
C VAL A 45 -10.64 30.36 7.27
N SER A 46 -9.97 30.22 8.41
CA SER A 46 -9.81 28.90 9.07
C SER A 46 -11.14 28.20 9.34
N SER A 47 -12.18 28.94 9.73
CA SER A 47 -13.52 28.40 10.00
C SER A 47 -14.16 27.76 8.77
N ALA A 48 -13.78 28.15 7.56
CA ALA A 48 -14.29 27.56 6.32
C ALA A 48 -13.77 26.12 6.14
N VAL A 49 -12.47 25.87 6.37
CA VAL A 49 -11.88 24.52 6.25
C VAL A 49 -12.47 23.55 7.26
N TYR A 50 -12.79 24.00 8.47
CA TYR A 50 -13.43 23.16 9.49
C TYR A 50 -14.81 22.62 9.10
N ARG A 51 -15.45 23.19 8.07
CA ARG A 51 -16.70 22.63 7.49
C ARG A 51 -16.47 21.39 6.62
N TYR A 52 -15.21 21.15 6.24
CA TYR A 52 -14.78 20.05 5.38
C TYR A 52 -13.97 19.02 6.15
N VAL A 53 -13.08 19.48 7.05
CA VAL A 53 -12.19 18.65 7.84
C VAL A 53 -12.17 19.17 9.28
N LYS A 54 -12.74 18.40 10.21
CA LYS A 54 -13.05 18.80 11.59
C LYS A 54 -11.80 18.97 12.44
N ASN A 55 -10.75 18.20 12.18
CA ASN A 55 -9.52 18.24 12.98
C ASN A 55 -8.31 17.68 12.20
N ARG A 56 -7.14 17.72 12.84
CA ARG A 56 -5.88 17.22 12.27
C ARG A 56 -5.94 15.72 11.96
N ASP A 57 -6.60 14.93 12.79
CA ASP A 57 -6.66 13.47 12.62
C ASP A 57 -7.55 13.07 11.45
N GLU A 58 -8.60 13.84 11.17
CA GLU A 58 -9.40 13.69 9.95
C GLU A 58 -8.57 14.07 8.71
N LEU A 59 -7.73 15.12 8.77
CA LEU A 59 -6.80 15.42 7.68
C LEU A 59 -5.80 14.27 7.47
N LEU A 60 -5.23 13.72 8.54
CA LEU A 60 -4.36 12.55 8.47
C LEU A 60 -5.06 11.34 7.84
N THR A 61 -6.29 11.05 8.25
CA THR A 61 -7.09 9.95 7.70
C THR A 61 -7.33 10.14 6.21
N LEU A 62 -7.66 11.35 5.77
CA LEU A 62 -7.81 11.66 4.35
C LEU A 62 -6.51 11.45 3.57
N LEU A 63 -5.36 11.82 4.14
CA LEU A 63 -4.05 11.62 3.52
C LEU A 63 -3.63 10.14 3.50
N VAL A 64 -3.98 9.36 4.52
CA VAL A 64 -3.78 7.91 4.55
C VAL A 64 -4.60 7.22 3.46
N VAL A 65 -5.89 7.55 3.36
CA VAL A 65 -6.79 7.01 2.32
C VAL A 65 -6.30 7.41 0.92
N ASP A 66 -5.91 8.67 0.72
CA ASP A 66 -5.33 9.14 -0.54
C ASP A 66 -4.03 8.42 -0.89
N GLY A 67 -3.15 8.18 0.09
CA GLY A 67 -1.91 7.43 -0.08
C GLY A 67 -2.16 5.99 -0.51
N TYR A 68 -3.03 5.27 0.21
CA TYR A 68 -3.38 3.89 -0.13
C TYR A 68 -4.04 3.78 -1.50
N ASN A 69 -4.96 4.68 -1.84
CA ASN A 69 -5.60 4.68 -3.16
C ASN A 69 -4.58 4.93 -4.27
N ALA A 70 -3.66 5.87 -4.10
CA ALA A 70 -2.64 6.15 -5.11
C ALA A 70 -1.65 5.00 -5.30
N LEU A 71 -1.26 4.31 -4.21
CA LEU A 71 -0.45 3.10 -4.30
C LEU A 71 -1.23 1.98 -5.02
N GLY A 72 -2.47 1.73 -4.62
CA GLY A 72 -3.34 0.74 -5.25
C GLY A 72 -3.55 1.01 -6.74
N ASP A 73 -3.80 2.26 -7.11
CA ASP A 73 -3.93 2.69 -8.51
C ASP A 73 -2.63 2.48 -9.31
N ALA A 74 -1.46 2.68 -8.70
CA ALA A 74 -0.18 2.44 -9.35
C ALA A 74 0.06 0.95 -9.58
N VAL A 75 -0.27 0.11 -8.59
CA VAL A 75 -0.17 -1.34 -8.69
C VAL A 75 -1.14 -1.90 -9.73
N ASP A 76 -2.42 -1.52 -9.67
CA ASP A 76 -3.44 -2.02 -10.59
C ASP A 76 -3.06 -1.71 -12.04
N ARG A 77 -2.67 -0.46 -12.35
CA ARG A 77 -2.21 -0.10 -13.70
C ARG A 77 -1.01 -0.92 -14.17
N ALA A 78 -0.06 -1.22 -13.28
CA ALA A 78 1.13 -1.97 -13.64
C ALA A 78 0.82 -3.45 -13.90
N VAL A 79 -0.06 -4.04 -13.10
CA VAL A 79 -0.51 -5.43 -13.26
C VAL A 79 -1.38 -5.57 -14.51
N GLU A 80 -2.33 -4.66 -14.76
CA GLU A 80 -3.21 -4.66 -15.94
C GLU A 80 -2.45 -4.51 -17.27
N ALA A 81 -1.25 -3.92 -17.24
CA ALA A 81 -0.39 -3.80 -18.41
C ALA A 81 0.32 -5.11 -18.80
N VAL A 82 0.26 -6.14 -17.96
CA VAL A 82 0.87 -7.45 -18.17
C VAL A 82 -0.20 -8.46 -18.63
N PRO A 83 0.10 -9.38 -19.56
CA PRO A 83 -0.82 -10.44 -19.93
C PRO A 83 -1.38 -11.22 -18.73
N VAL A 84 -2.68 -11.54 -18.79
CA VAL A 84 -3.41 -12.18 -17.68
C VAL A 84 -2.85 -13.55 -17.30
N ASP A 85 -2.20 -14.23 -18.24
CA ASP A 85 -1.59 -15.56 -18.09
C ASP A 85 -0.11 -15.51 -17.65
N ASP A 86 0.54 -14.34 -17.68
CA ASP A 86 1.92 -14.16 -17.22
C ASP A 86 1.95 -13.67 -15.75
N LEU A 87 1.52 -14.56 -14.86
CA LEU A 87 1.46 -14.32 -13.41
C LEU A 87 2.82 -13.99 -12.77
N PRO A 88 3.94 -14.63 -13.18
CA PRO A 88 5.26 -14.24 -12.70
C PRO A 88 5.63 -12.81 -13.10
N ALA A 89 5.27 -12.37 -14.32
CA ALA A 89 5.49 -10.97 -14.73
C ALA A 89 4.56 -10.00 -13.99
N GLN A 90 3.29 -10.37 -13.72
CA GLN A 90 2.38 -9.54 -12.92
C GLN A 90 2.91 -9.31 -11.51
N PHE A 91 3.44 -10.35 -10.86
CA PHE A 91 4.07 -10.21 -9.54
C PHE A 91 5.25 -9.22 -9.57
N ARG A 92 6.13 -9.32 -10.56
CA ARG A 92 7.24 -8.38 -10.73
C ARG A 92 6.76 -6.96 -11.01
N ALA A 93 5.73 -6.80 -11.84
CA ALA A 93 5.13 -5.50 -12.14
C ALA A 93 4.55 -4.84 -10.88
N LEU A 94 3.85 -5.62 -10.04
CA LEU A 94 3.37 -5.18 -8.74
C LEU A 94 4.52 -4.68 -7.86
N GLY A 95 5.56 -5.49 -7.67
CA GLY A 95 6.71 -5.12 -6.84
C GLY A 95 7.43 -3.85 -7.33
N ARG A 96 7.65 -3.74 -8.64
CA ARG A 96 8.21 -2.53 -9.27
C ARG A 96 7.33 -1.30 -9.09
N ALA A 97 6.02 -1.45 -9.18
CA ALA A 97 5.08 -0.35 -8.99
C ALA A 97 5.11 0.18 -7.55
N VAL A 98 5.16 -0.72 -6.56
CA VAL A 98 5.32 -0.35 -5.15
C VAL A 98 6.60 0.45 -4.95
N ARG A 99 7.75 -0.06 -5.41
CA ARG A 99 9.04 0.63 -5.29
C ARG A 99 9.04 1.99 -5.99
N THR A 100 8.58 2.03 -7.24
CA THR A 100 8.58 3.26 -8.06
C THR A 100 7.72 4.35 -7.41
N TRP A 101 6.53 4.00 -6.93
CA TRP A 101 5.66 4.94 -6.23
C TRP A 101 6.29 5.41 -4.91
N ALA A 102 6.86 4.50 -4.14
CA ALA A 102 7.46 4.81 -2.84
C ALA A 102 8.64 5.79 -2.96
N LEU A 103 9.50 5.62 -3.97
CA LEU A 103 10.63 6.50 -4.24
C LEU A 103 10.19 7.86 -4.79
N ALA A 104 9.09 7.91 -5.56
CA ALA A 104 8.55 9.16 -6.09
C ALA A 104 7.81 9.98 -5.01
N GLU A 105 7.23 9.31 -4.01
CA GLU A 105 6.34 9.91 -3.01
C GLU A 105 6.76 9.55 -1.57
N PRO A 106 8.02 9.80 -1.14
CA PRO A 106 8.57 9.26 0.10
C PRO A 106 7.85 9.74 1.36
N ALA A 107 7.30 10.95 1.36
CA ALA A 107 6.54 11.48 2.50
C ALA A 107 5.17 10.79 2.66
N ARG A 108 4.50 10.46 1.55
CA ARG A 108 3.23 9.73 1.56
C ARG A 108 3.48 8.27 1.89
N TYR A 109 4.51 7.67 1.31
CA TYR A 109 4.96 6.33 1.68
C TYR A 109 5.30 6.24 3.18
N GLY A 110 6.04 7.21 3.71
CA GLY A 110 6.38 7.30 5.13
C GLY A 110 5.17 7.42 6.05
N LEU A 111 4.08 8.07 5.60
CA LEU A 111 2.83 8.10 6.36
C LEU A 111 2.15 6.72 6.47
N LEU A 112 2.31 5.85 5.46
CA LEU A 112 1.69 4.53 5.42
C LEU A 112 2.54 3.45 6.09
N PHE A 113 3.84 3.43 5.82
CA PHE A 113 4.75 2.32 6.17
C PHE A 113 5.96 2.75 7.02
N GLY A 114 6.02 4.02 7.40
CA GLY A 114 7.05 4.57 8.30
C GLY A 114 6.66 4.49 9.77
N SER A 115 7.24 5.39 10.57
CA SER A 115 6.94 5.47 12.00
C SER A 115 5.47 5.90 12.24
N PRO A 116 4.75 5.24 13.17
CA PRO A 116 3.40 5.67 13.54
C PRO A 116 3.37 7.12 14.02
N VAL A 117 2.30 7.84 13.69
CA VAL A 117 2.10 9.22 14.14
C VAL A 117 1.64 9.21 15.61
N PRO A 118 2.40 9.80 16.55
CA PRO A 118 2.02 9.78 17.96
C PRO A 118 0.62 10.37 18.20
N GLY A 119 -0.21 9.64 18.95
CA GLY A 119 -1.57 10.05 19.32
C GLY A 119 -2.63 9.88 18.22
N TYR A 120 -2.26 9.44 17.03
CA TYR A 120 -3.19 9.18 15.93
C TYR A 120 -3.50 7.67 15.82
N GLN A 121 -4.77 7.35 15.66
CA GLN A 121 -5.25 6.00 15.33
C GLN A 121 -6.11 6.09 14.07
N ALA A 122 -5.71 5.37 13.02
CA ALA A 122 -6.43 5.33 11.77
C ALA A 122 -7.79 4.62 11.95
N PRO A 123 -8.92 5.25 11.59
CA PRO A 123 -10.22 4.59 11.67
C PRO A 123 -10.33 3.45 10.65
N ALA A 124 -10.40 2.22 11.13
CA ALA A 124 -10.36 1.01 10.29
C ALA A 124 -11.45 0.99 9.22
N GLU A 125 -12.65 1.48 9.54
CA GLU A 125 -13.78 1.55 8.62
C GLU A 125 -13.53 2.45 7.39
N GLN A 126 -12.54 3.36 7.47
CA GLN A 126 -12.13 4.22 6.36
C GLN A 126 -10.85 3.74 5.69
N THR A 127 -9.92 3.13 6.43
CA THR A 127 -8.57 2.85 5.95
C THR A 127 -8.35 1.40 5.54
N THR A 128 -9.10 0.42 6.06
CA THR A 128 -8.86 -0.99 5.77
C THR A 128 -9.07 -1.32 4.29
N GLY A 129 -10.20 -0.91 3.69
CA GLY A 129 -10.49 -1.19 2.27
C GLY A 129 -9.40 -0.66 1.32
N PRO A 130 -9.05 0.64 1.38
CA PRO A 130 -7.91 1.17 0.62
C PRO A 130 -6.59 0.46 0.95
N GLY A 131 -6.33 0.21 2.24
CA GLY A 131 -5.07 -0.37 2.73
C GLY A 131 -4.82 -1.81 2.30
N THR A 132 -5.87 -2.59 2.06
CA THR A 132 -5.75 -4.00 1.64
C THR A 132 -5.80 -4.20 0.14
N ARG A 133 -6.07 -3.17 -0.69
CA ARG A 133 -6.20 -3.32 -2.15
C ARG A 133 -4.99 -3.96 -2.82
N MET A 134 -3.77 -3.51 -2.48
CA MET A 134 -2.54 -4.10 -3.02
C MET A 134 -2.34 -5.56 -2.55
N ILE A 135 -2.70 -5.86 -1.30
CA ILE A 135 -2.67 -7.24 -0.77
C ILE A 135 -3.67 -8.11 -1.55
N GLY A 136 -4.86 -7.58 -1.84
CA GLY A 136 -5.85 -8.23 -2.70
C GLY A 136 -5.28 -8.60 -4.06
N GLN A 137 -4.52 -7.71 -4.71
CA GLN A 137 -3.87 -8.05 -5.98
C GLN A 137 -2.79 -9.11 -5.85
N LEU A 138 -1.93 -9.00 -4.84
CA LEU A 138 -0.89 -10.02 -4.61
C LEU A 138 -1.51 -11.41 -4.41
N VAL A 139 -2.56 -11.48 -3.59
CA VAL A 139 -3.30 -12.73 -3.33
C VAL A 139 -4.03 -13.21 -4.59
N GLY A 140 -4.60 -12.29 -5.39
CA GLY A 140 -5.24 -12.60 -6.67
C GLY A 140 -4.28 -13.29 -7.64
N ILE A 141 -3.03 -12.83 -7.72
CA ILE A 141 -1.98 -13.47 -8.53
C ILE A 141 -1.71 -14.90 -8.05
N PHE A 142 -1.62 -15.13 -6.73
CA PHE A 142 -1.41 -16.48 -6.18
C PHE A 142 -2.59 -17.40 -6.43
N ALA A 143 -3.82 -16.91 -6.23
CA ALA A 143 -5.04 -17.65 -6.48
C ALA A 143 -5.17 -18.03 -7.97
N ALA A 144 -4.85 -17.10 -8.88
CA ALA A 144 -4.82 -17.37 -10.31
C ALA A 144 -3.77 -18.43 -10.67
N ALA A 145 -2.58 -18.38 -10.08
CA ALA A 145 -1.51 -19.34 -10.34
C ALA A 145 -1.88 -20.74 -9.87
N ARG A 146 -2.51 -20.85 -8.70
CA ARG A 146 -3.03 -22.12 -8.19
C ARG A 146 -4.11 -22.67 -9.13
N LYS A 147 -5.06 -21.83 -9.56
CA LYS A 147 -6.12 -22.23 -10.48
C LYS A 147 -5.58 -22.70 -11.84
N ALA A 148 -4.49 -22.09 -12.31
CA ALA A 148 -3.81 -22.48 -13.55
C ALA A 148 -2.90 -23.72 -13.38
N GLY A 149 -2.69 -24.22 -12.15
CA GLY A 149 -1.77 -25.32 -11.86
C GLY A 149 -0.29 -24.95 -12.01
N THR A 150 0.03 -23.65 -12.04
CA THR A 150 1.41 -23.14 -12.21
C THR A 150 2.07 -22.77 -10.89
N LEU A 151 1.29 -22.66 -9.80
CA LEU A 151 1.81 -22.38 -8.47
C LEU A 151 2.53 -23.61 -7.91
N LYS A 152 3.82 -23.46 -7.58
CA LYS A 152 4.59 -24.52 -6.92
C LYS A 152 4.29 -24.58 -5.42
N GLU A 153 3.78 -25.74 -5.02
CA GLU A 153 3.36 -26.04 -3.64
C GLU A 153 4.31 -27.02 -2.93
N ASP A 154 5.30 -27.55 -3.63
CA ASP A 154 6.28 -28.44 -3.02
C ASP A 154 7.20 -27.69 -2.04
N GLY A 155 7.59 -28.36 -0.96
CA GLY A 155 8.47 -27.77 0.06
C GLY A 155 7.83 -26.66 0.88
N MET A 156 6.50 -26.51 0.84
CA MET A 156 5.76 -25.63 1.74
C MET A 156 6.00 -26.05 3.18
N GLY A 157 6.63 -25.18 3.97
CA GLY A 157 6.75 -25.38 5.41
C GLY A 157 5.37 -25.64 6.01
N SER A 158 5.28 -26.60 6.93
CA SER A 158 4.03 -26.88 7.63
C SER A 158 3.78 -25.82 8.69
N VAL A 159 2.53 -25.35 8.80
CA VAL A 159 2.11 -24.60 9.98
C VAL A 159 2.28 -25.50 11.21
N PRO A 160 3.00 -25.04 12.26
CA PRO A 160 3.22 -25.85 13.45
C PRO A 160 1.90 -26.31 14.06
N ALA A 161 1.81 -27.62 14.34
CA ALA A 161 0.64 -28.20 14.99
C ALA A 161 0.39 -27.53 16.36
N GLY A 162 -0.87 -27.20 16.64
CA GLY A 162 -1.25 -26.51 17.87
C GLY A 162 -1.02 -24.99 17.86
N SER A 163 -0.52 -24.41 16.77
CA SER A 163 -0.57 -22.95 16.60
C SER A 163 -1.99 -22.49 16.26
N GLY A 164 -2.37 -21.29 16.73
CA GLY A 164 -3.63 -20.64 16.33
C GLY A 164 -3.66 -20.20 14.87
N LEU A 165 -2.52 -20.31 14.16
CA LEU A 165 -2.31 -19.73 12.84
C LEU A 165 -3.20 -20.36 11.76
N SER A 166 -3.54 -21.65 11.86
CA SER A 166 -4.49 -22.27 10.92
C SER A 166 -5.89 -21.67 11.03
N ALA A 167 -6.32 -21.23 12.23
CA ALA A 167 -7.59 -20.53 12.41
C ALA A 167 -7.52 -19.08 11.89
N ASP A 168 -6.37 -18.41 12.04
CA ASP A 168 -6.13 -17.09 11.45
C ASP A 168 -6.16 -17.17 9.91
N PHE A 169 -5.52 -18.20 9.33
CA PHE A 169 -5.55 -18.45 7.89
C PHE A 169 -6.95 -18.85 7.39
N GLU A 170 -7.74 -19.55 8.19
CA GLU A 170 -9.14 -19.79 7.87
C GLU A 170 -9.96 -18.50 7.82
N SER A 171 -9.76 -17.60 8.77
CA SER A 171 -10.38 -16.27 8.76
C SER A 171 -9.99 -15.48 7.50
N ILE A 172 -8.71 -15.47 7.15
CA ILE A 172 -8.21 -14.80 5.93
C ILE A 172 -8.83 -15.41 4.66
N ARG A 173 -8.89 -16.74 4.57
CA ARG A 173 -9.54 -17.42 3.44
C ARG A 173 -11.00 -17.02 3.29
N ASN A 174 -11.73 -16.90 4.40
CA ASN A 174 -13.14 -16.52 4.38
C ASN A 174 -13.34 -15.04 4.01
N GLU A 175 -12.49 -14.14 4.52
CA GLU A 175 -12.57 -12.71 4.23
C GLU A 175 -12.23 -12.41 2.75
N MET A 176 -11.24 -13.11 2.20
CA MET A 176 -10.70 -12.85 0.86
C MET A 176 -11.19 -13.83 -0.22
N ASP A 177 -12.10 -14.75 0.11
CA ASP A 177 -12.63 -15.81 -0.76
C ASP A 177 -11.53 -16.66 -1.42
N LEU A 178 -10.64 -17.24 -0.60
CA LEU A 178 -9.45 -17.96 -1.05
C LEU A 178 -9.54 -19.47 -0.81
N THR A 179 -8.94 -20.22 -1.73
CA THR A 179 -8.74 -21.68 -1.62
C THR A 179 -7.27 -22.08 -1.52
N LEU A 180 -6.43 -21.16 -1.01
CA LEU A 180 -4.99 -21.34 -0.85
C LEU A 180 -4.68 -22.16 0.42
N PRO A 181 -3.76 -23.15 0.35
CA PRO A 181 -3.27 -23.86 1.54
C PRO A 181 -2.55 -22.92 2.51
N ASP A 182 -2.56 -23.28 3.79
CA ASP A 182 -1.87 -22.54 4.86
C ASP A 182 -0.39 -22.25 4.53
N GLY A 183 0.31 -23.22 3.93
CA GLY A 183 1.71 -23.05 3.52
C GLY A 183 1.92 -22.01 2.41
N VAL A 184 0.93 -21.80 1.54
CA VAL A 184 0.95 -20.71 0.54
C VAL A 184 0.73 -19.37 1.23
N LEU A 185 -0.24 -19.29 2.14
CA LEU A 185 -0.53 -18.06 2.87
C LEU A 185 0.67 -17.61 3.72
N ALA A 186 1.32 -18.55 4.42
CA ALA A 186 2.53 -18.26 5.19
C ALA A 186 3.67 -17.71 4.31
N ARG A 187 3.91 -18.29 3.13
CA ARG A 187 4.89 -17.76 2.16
C ARG A 187 4.47 -16.41 1.61
N GLY A 188 3.18 -16.21 1.36
CA GLY A 188 2.62 -14.93 0.92
C GLY A 188 2.89 -13.82 1.94
N VAL A 189 2.70 -14.09 3.23
CA VAL A 189 3.05 -13.15 4.31
C VAL A 189 4.55 -12.83 4.32
N LEU A 190 5.42 -13.84 4.13
CA LEU A 190 6.86 -13.62 4.01
C LEU A 190 7.22 -12.75 2.79
N VAL A 191 6.64 -13.05 1.63
CA VAL A 191 6.86 -12.29 0.39
C VAL A 191 6.42 -10.85 0.54
N TRP A 192 5.25 -10.63 1.13
CA TRP A 192 4.74 -9.29 1.44
C TRP A 192 5.68 -8.53 2.40
N ALA A 193 6.07 -9.16 3.52
CA ALA A 193 6.96 -8.54 4.50
C ALA A 193 8.34 -8.21 3.90
N ALA A 194 8.90 -9.12 3.08
CA ALA A 194 10.20 -8.93 2.45
C ALA A 194 10.18 -7.85 1.35
N LEU A 195 9.11 -7.79 0.55
CA LEU A 195 8.91 -6.74 -0.45
C LEU A 195 8.93 -5.36 0.20
N PHE A 196 8.11 -5.14 1.23
CA PHE A 196 8.07 -3.87 1.94
C PHE A 196 9.35 -3.61 2.75
N GLY A 197 10.00 -4.65 3.26
CA GLY A 197 11.31 -4.53 3.91
C GLY A 197 12.38 -3.97 2.96
N ALA A 198 12.46 -4.51 1.75
CA ALA A 198 13.38 -4.02 0.72
C ALA A 198 13.10 -2.56 0.32
N VAL A 199 11.83 -2.23 0.07
CA VAL A 199 11.43 -0.86 -0.27
C VAL A 199 11.69 0.11 0.89
N ASN A 200 11.39 -0.28 2.12
CA ASN A 200 11.65 0.53 3.32
C ASN A 200 13.13 0.88 3.47
N PHE A 201 14.02 -0.10 3.27
CA PHE A 201 15.46 0.11 3.44
C PHE A 201 16.04 1.08 2.42
N GLU A 202 15.44 1.13 1.23
CA GLU A 202 15.82 2.11 0.21
C GLU A 202 15.22 3.49 0.50
N VAL A 203 13.90 3.56 0.69
CA VAL A 203 13.17 4.83 0.88
C VAL A 203 13.65 5.59 2.12
N PHE A 204 13.93 4.88 3.22
CA PHE A 204 14.37 5.50 4.47
C PHE A 204 15.90 5.53 4.63
N GLY A 205 16.66 5.16 3.59
CA GLY A 205 18.11 5.37 3.50
C GLY A 205 18.98 4.41 4.32
N GLN A 206 18.47 3.24 4.73
CA GLN A 206 19.19 2.24 5.54
C GLN A 206 20.34 1.59 4.77
N TYR A 207 20.26 1.51 3.43
CA TYR A 207 21.39 1.11 2.61
C TYR A 207 22.53 2.14 2.63
N GLY A 208 22.26 3.41 2.96
CA GLY A 208 23.23 4.49 2.84
C GLY A 208 23.54 4.86 1.38
N ALA A 209 24.27 5.96 1.19
CA ALA A 209 24.46 6.56 -0.13
C ALA A 209 25.45 5.81 -1.05
N SER A 210 26.30 4.94 -0.51
CA SER A 210 27.43 4.35 -1.25
C SER A 210 27.49 2.82 -1.22
N THR A 211 26.61 2.14 -0.48
CA THR A 211 26.66 0.67 -0.33
C THR A 211 26.31 -0.03 -1.64
N PHE A 212 25.30 0.47 -2.36
CA PHE A 212 24.89 -0.07 -3.66
C PHE A 212 24.88 1.03 -4.71
N SER A 213 25.64 0.84 -5.79
CA SER A 213 25.65 1.77 -6.93
C SER A 213 24.39 1.68 -7.78
N ASP A 214 23.64 0.57 -7.67
CA ASP A 214 22.37 0.34 -8.36
C ASP A 214 21.42 -0.46 -7.46
N ALA A 215 20.69 0.25 -6.61
CA ALA A 215 19.66 -0.35 -5.76
C ALA A 215 18.47 -0.92 -6.57
N GLY A 216 18.26 -0.42 -7.80
CA GLY A 216 17.22 -0.94 -8.70
C GLY A 216 17.56 -2.35 -9.18
N ALA A 217 18.79 -2.58 -9.64
CA ALA A 217 19.25 -3.91 -10.03
C ALA A 217 19.22 -4.90 -8.86
N LEU A 218 19.59 -4.48 -7.64
CA LEU A 218 19.43 -5.29 -6.44
C LEU A 218 17.97 -5.68 -6.20
N PHE A 219 17.05 -4.73 -6.35
CA PHE A 219 15.63 -4.98 -6.17
C PHE A 219 15.06 -5.96 -7.20
N GLU A 220 15.51 -5.92 -8.46
CA GLU A 220 15.11 -6.91 -9.48
C GLU A 220 15.54 -8.33 -9.08
N VAL A 221 16.77 -8.51 -8.58
CA VAL A 221 17.24 -9.80 -8.06
C VAL A 221 16.39 -10.25 -6.87
N GLN A 222 16.04 -9.33 -5.97
CA GLN A 222 15.16 -9.64 -4.84
C GLN A 222 13.76 -10.05 -5.31
N LEU A 223 13.18 -9.39 -6.32
CA LEU A 223 11.89 -9.78 -6.90
C LEU A 223 11.93 -11.18 -7.48
N ASP A 224 13.00 -11.58 -8.18
CA ASP A 224 13.14 -12.94 -8.69
C ASP A 224 13.21 -13.98 -7.56
N VAL A 225 13.96 -13.68 -6.49
CA VAL A 225 14.00 -14.54 -5.30
C VAL A 225 12.61 -14.65 -4.67
N LEU A 226 11.89 -13.54 -4.51
CA LEU A 226 10.56 -13.53 -3.92
C LEU A 226 9.52 -14.24 -4.80
N ALA A 227 9.64 -14.16 -6.12
CA ALA A 227 8.81 -14.93 -7.06
C ALA A 227 9.06 -16.44 -6.88
N GLY A 228 10.30 -16.86 -6.68
CA GLY A 228 10.65 -18.24 -6.34
C GLY A 228 10.04 -18.69 -5.01
N VAL A 229 10.14 -17.86 -3.96
CA VAL A 229 9.52 -18.13 -2.64
C VAL A 229 8.00 -18.24 -2.76
N ALA A 230 7.37 -17.38 -3.57
CA ALA A 230 5.94 -17.44 -3.84
C ALA A 230 5.50 -18.69 -4.61
N GLY A 231 6.44 -19.40 -5.26
CA GLY A 231 6.14 -20.53 -6.14
C GLY A 231 5.70 -20.11 -7.54
N LEU A 232 6.09 -18.91 -8.00
CA LEU A 232 5.79 -18.34 -9.31
C LEU A 232 6.95 -18.49 -10.32
N ALA A 233 8.07 -19.12 -9.94
CA ALA A 233 9.21 -19.38 -10.82
C ALA A 233 9.23 -20.82 -11.34
#